data_AF-A0A3S0ZGB3-F1
#
_entry.id   AF-A0A3S0ZGB3-F1
#
_cell.length_a   1.000
_cell.length_b   1.000
_cell.length_c   1.000
_cell.angle_alpha   90.00
_cell.angle_beta   90.00
_cell.angle_gamma   90.00
#
_symmetry.space_group_name_H-M   'P 1'
#
loop_
_entity.id
_entity.type
_entity.pdbx_description
1 polymer ?
#
loop_
_entity_poly.entity_id
_entity_poly.type
_entity_poly.pdbx_seq_one_letter_code
_entity_poly.pdbx_strand_id
1 'polypeptide(L)'
;MMISSDGGTTWDEAHIPTINGDRFYSVMDMSDGLIFMHVDNPGDTGHGTLYTSSSDGLIYSESLKHHLYPNGNTAHDFYKVNLLLLFVSFHLVAHLLRFICASASKLLHCSAYLSLLVQPTGWVGEGCYLQIHNKYSIHRNINARLPHSTKSAVGVVLVHGHVASNLQTTDPDVYLSTDGGYNFRKVLDGPHVYEIADSGGLLVAVPLEDYPNQVKFSTDEGHCWHVYQFTSDPIKFTGLLTEPGGHSMTFSIWGYHRDTKKWTVNVIDFSKIIHRHCDAENDYEPWIPHLSLSKVEGRQGCLLGRKEEFKKIKAGSWCRNGYSHVVDRREEKCTCSEEDYECDYGFVLLLDCCLLLNLCSFLHEIQ
;
A
#
# COMPACT_ATOMS: atom_id res chain seq x y z
N MET A 1 25.42 -8.56 -10.24
CA MET A 1 24.20 -9.41 -10.09
C MET A 1 23.83 -9.87 -11.49
N MET A 2 23.42 -11.12 -11.67
CA MET A 2 23.03 -11.64 -12.98
C MET A 2 21.52 -11.92 -13.01
N ILE A 3 20.87 -11.63 -14.14
CA ILE A 3 19.43 -11.83 -14.34
C ILE A 3 19.23 -12.77 -15.53
N SER A 4 18.23 -13.64 -15.40
CA SER A 4 17.79 -14.54 -16.47
C SER A 4 16.26 -14.48 -16.56
N SER A 5 15.76 -14.27 -17.77
CA SER A 5 14.33 -14.25 -18.09
C SER A 5 13.86 -15.53 -18.79
N ASP A 6 14.78 -16.46 -19.07
CA ASP A 6 14.54 -17.66 -19.89
C ASP A 6 14.70 -18.97 -19.09
N GLY A 7 14.64 -18.90 -17.76
CA GLY A 7 14.76 -20.07 -16.88
C GLY A 7 16.21 -20.51 -16.62
N GLY A 8 17.18 -19.63 -16.84
CA GLY A 8 18.59 -19.82 -16.50
C GLY A 8 19.47 -20.26 -17.67
N THR A 9 18.97 -20.22 -18.92
CA THR A 9 19.76 -20.57 -20.11
C THR A 9 20.71 -19.45 -20.51
N THR A 10 20.25 -18.19 -20.47
CA THR A 10 21.09 -17.00 -20.67
C THR A 10 21.11 -16.12 -19.43
N TRP A 11 22.22 -15.39 -19.27
CA TRP A 11 22.46 -14.53 -18.11
C TRP A 11 23.03 -13.20 -18.57
N ASP A 12 22.36 -12.14 -18.19
CA ASP A 12 22.76 -10.76 -18.46
C ASP A 12 23.11 -10.07 -17.15
N GLU A 13 24.11 -9.18 -17.19
CA GLU A 13 24.54 -8.43 -16.01
C GLU A 13 23.56 -7.28 -15.74
N ALA A 14 23.04 -7.23 -14.51
CA ALA A 14 22.17 -6.15 -14.08
C ALA A 14 22.99 -4.88 -13.79
N HIS A 15 22.59 -3.76 -14.40
CA HIS A 15 23.13 -2.43 -14.15
C HIS A 15 22.57 -1.85 -12.86
N ILE A 16 23.03 -2.39 -11.73
CA ILE A 16 22.70 -1.96 -10.37
C ILE A 16 24.01 -1.78 -9.57
N PRO A 17 24.09 -0.88 -8.58
CA PRO A 17 25.31 -0.69 -7.83
C PRO A 17 25.84 -1.99 -7.23
N THR A 18 27.12 -2.27 -7.46
CA THR A 18 27.81 -3.41 -6.88
C THR A 18 28.01 -3.19 -5.38
N ILE A 19 27.72 -4.22 -4.60
CA ILE A 19 27.90 -4.21 -3.15
C ILE A 19 29.10 -5.09 -2.76
N ASN A 20 29.77 -4.72 -1.68
CA ASN A 20 30.90 -5.43 -1.11
C ASN A 20 30.67 -5.61 0.39
N GLY A 21 31.34 -6.59 1.00
CA GLY A 21 31.33 -6.78 2.45
C GLY A 21 30.02 -7.37 2.98
N ASP A 22 29.46 -6.71 3.99
CA ASP A 22 28.29 -7.09 4.79
C ASP A 22 26.95 -6.54 4.27
N ARG A 23 26.99 -5.81 3.15
CA ARG A 23 25.81 -5.25 2.48
C ARG A 23 24.99 -6.34 1.80
N PHE A 24 23.71 -6.07 1.56
CA PHE A 24 22.80 -7.02 0.91
C PHE A 24 21.92 -6.39 -0.18
N TYR A 25 21.44 -7.25 -1.08
CA TYR A 25 20.32 -6.97 -1.97
C TYR A 25 19.06 -7.63 -1.42
N SER A 26 17.89 -7.04 -1.63
CA SER A 26 16.62 -7.69 -1.34
C SER A 26 15.58 -7.33 -2.40
N VAL A 27 14.96 -8.33 -2.99
CA VAL A 27 13.80 -8.14 -3.88
C VAL A 27 12.61 -7.77 -3.01
N MET A 28 12.05 -6.57 -3.20
CA MET A 28 10.86 -6.09 -2.47
C MET A 28 9.57 -6.60 -3.12
N ASP A 29 9.52 -6.53 -4.45
CA ASP A 29 8.39 -6.96 -5.27
C ASP A 29 8.88 -7.19 -6.71
N MET A 30 8.29 -8.17 -7.39
CA MET A 30 8.59 -8.49 -8.79
C MET A 30 7.33 -8.59 -9.65
N SER A 31 6.22 -8.07 -9.13
CA SER A 31 4.93 -8.16 -9.77
C SER A 31 4.77 -7.05 -10.80
N ASP A 32 3.78 -7.23 -11.69
CA ASP A 32 3.49 -6.26 -12.75
C ASP A 32 4.70 -5.96 -13.64
N GLY A 33 5.53 -6.97 -13.94
CA GLY A 33 6.58 -6.91 -14.98
C GLY A 33 7.78 -6.00 -14.68
N LEU A 34 7.96 -5.58 -13.42
CA LEU A 34 9.14 -4.84 -12.96
C LEU A 34 9.70 -5.47 -11.68
N ILE A 35 10.92 -5.11 -11.32
CA ILE A 35 11.59 -5.55 -10.09
C ILE A 35 11.88 -4.32 -9.22
N PHE A 36 11.32 -4.32 -8.02
CA PHE A 36 11.70 -3.41 -6.95
C PHE A 36 12.82 -4.06 -6.14
N MET A 37 14.00 -3.43 -6.14
CA MET A 37 15.20 -3.97 -5.50
C MET A 37 15.68 -2.99 -4.43
N HIS A 38 15.82 -3.47 -3.20
CA HIS A 38 16.56 -2.75 -2.17
C HIS A 38 18.05 -3.05 -2.28
N VAL A 39 18.88 -2.02 -2.24
CA VAL A 39 20.34 -2.11 -2.14
C VAL A 39 20.79 -1.43 -0.86
N ASP A 40 21.39 -2.18 0.05
CA ASP A 40 21.86 -1.67 1.34
C ASP A 40 22.97 -0.62 1.18
N ASN A 41 22.96 0.42 2.02
CA ASN A 41 24.01 1.44 2.00
C ASN A 41 25.25 0.96 2.77
N PRO A 42 26.45 1.50 2.46
CA PRO A 42 27.65 1.15 3.21
C PRO A 42 27.62 1.70 4.64
N GLY A 43 28.08 0.90 5.62
CA GLY A 43 28.37 1.36 6.99
C GLY A 43 27.30 1.05 8.04
N ASP A 44 26.58 -0.08 7.92
CA ASP A 44 25.54 -0.53 8.87
C ASP A 44 24.52 0.57 9.22
N THR A 45 24.00 1.21 8.18
CA THR A 45 23.15 2.40 8.32
C THR A 45 21.69 2.05 8.63
N GLY A 46 21.31 0.77 8.55
CA GLY A 46 19.94 0.28 8.74
C GLY A 46 18.94 0.78 7.69
N HIS A 47 19.44 1.26 6.56
CA HIS A 47 18.68 1.75 5.43
C HIS A 47 19.54 1.66 4.17
N GLY A 48 18.88 1.68 3.03
CA GLY A 48 19.52 1.60 1.72
C GLY A 48 18.80 2.47 0.70
N THR A 49 18.99 2.14 -0.57
CA THR A 49 18.28 2.78 -1.68
C THR A 49 17.42 1.74 -2.39
N LEU A 50 16.15 2.09 -2.60
CA LEU A 50 15.23 1.32 -3.42
C LEU A 50 15.43 1.70 -4.88
N TYR A 51 15.63 0.68 -5.70
CA TYR A 51 15.74 0.77 -7.14
C TYR A 51 14.54 0.10 -7.79
N THR A 52 14.19 0.60 -8.97
CA THR A 52 13.16 0.05 -9.83
C THR A 52 13.81 -0.37 -11.14
N SER A 53 13.53 -1.57 -11.62
CA SER A 53 14.08 -2.08 -12.88
C SER A 53 13.31 -1.56 -14.10
N SER A 54 13.93 -1.61 -15.26
CA SER A 54 13.29 -1.63 -16.57
C SER A 54 12.48 -2.91 -16.77
N SER A 55 11.70 -2.97 -17.86
CA SER A 55 10.82 -4.11 -18.19
C SER A 55 11.55 -5.42 -18.52
N ASP A 56 12.81 -5.32 -18.96
CA ASP A 56 13.72 -6.45 -19.16
C ASP A 56 14.47 -6.86 -17.88
N GLY A 57 14.34 -6.07 -16.81
CA GLY A 57 15.01 -6.28 -15.53
C GLY A 57 16.48 -5.84 -15.51
N LEU A 58 17.05 -5.32 -16.60
CA LEU A 58 18.51 -5.13 -16.69
C LEU A 58 18.99 -3.78 -16.17
N ILE A 59 18.24 -2.71 -16.40
CA ILE A 59 18.61 -1.36 -16.02
C ILE A 59 17.82 -0.96 -14.77
N TYR A 60 18.50 -0.42 -13.76
CA TYR A 60 17.87 0.00 -12.51
C TYR A 60 18.03 1.50 -12.29
N SER A 61 16.95 2.17 -11.94
CA SER A 61 16.94 3.59 -11.59
C SER A 61 16.62 3.80 -10.09
N GLU A 62 17.18 4.86 -9.51
CA GLU A 62 17.03 5.19 -8.08
C GLU A 62 15.62 5.69 -7.75
N SER A 63 14.77 4.85 -7.15
CA SER A 63 13.40 5.21 -6.81
C SER A 63 13.29 5.97 -5.48
N LEU A 64 13.88 5.42 -4.40
CA LEU A 64 13.79 5.99 -3.06
C LEU A 64 15.08 5.80 -2.27
N LYS A 65 15.79 6.89 -2.00
CA LYS A 65 16.95 6.92 -1.08
C LYS A 65 16.50 6.74 0.36
N HIS A 66 17.40 6.31 1.25
CA HIS A 66 17.13 6.13 2.68
C HIS A 66 15.87 5.30 2.99
N HIS A 67 15.66 4.27 2.19
CA HIS A 67 14.61 3.27 2.38
C HIS A 67 14.93 2.44 3.63
N LEU A 68 14.04 2.45 4.62
CA LEU A 68 14.23 1.71 5.86
C LEU A 68 14.27 0.19 5.61
N TYR A 69 15.42 -0.41 5.88
CA TYR A 69 15.61 -1.87 5.91
C TYR A 69 16.79 -2.15 6.84
N PRO A 70 16.54 -2.45 8.13
CA PRO A 70 17.60 -2.66 9.11
C PRO A 70 18.43 -3.92 8.82
N ASN A 71 19.75 -3.80 8.99
CA ASN A 71 20.69 -4.90 8.78
C ASN A 71 20.43 -6.03 9.79
N GLY A 72 20.52 -7.28 9.34
CA GLY A 72 20.24 -8.46 10.16
C GLY A 72 18.78 -8.65 10.58
N ASN A 73 17.85 -7.84 10.04
CA ASN A 73 16.41 -7.97 10.26
C ASN A 73 15.69 -8.17 8.92
N THR A 74 14.51 -8.77 8.94
CA THR A 74 13.63 -8.91 7.76
C THR A 74 12.46 -7.92 7.77
N ALA A 75 12.40 -7.04 8.78
CA ALA A 75 11.34 -6.07 8.97
C ALA A 75 11.61 -4.78 8.19
N HIS A 76 10.92 -4.61 7.07
CA HIS A 76 10.91 -3.38 6.25
C HIS A 76 9.47 -2.91 6.04
N ASP A 77 9.29 -1.63 5.73
CA ASP A 77 7.97 -1.00 5.64
C ASP A 77 7.46 -0.81 4.20
N PHE A 78 8.10 -1.45 3.22
CA PHE A 78 7.59 -1.55 1.85
C PHE A 78 6.28 -2.35 1.79
N TYR A 79 5.24 -1.77 1.20
CA TYR A 79 3.92 -2.37 1.05
C TYR A 79 3.30 -2.04 -0.31
N LYS A 80 2.80 -3.05 -1.02
CA LYS A 80 2.05 -2.87 -2.27
C LYS A 80 0.57 -2.65 -1.99
N VAL A 81 0.02 -1.54 -2.45
CA VAL A 81 -1.44 -1.31 -2.46
C VAL A 81 -2.04 -2.11 -3.61
N ASN A 82 -2.94 -3.04 -3.28
CA ASN A 82 -3.52 -3.91 -4.28
C ASN A 82 -4.35 -3.12 -5.31
N LEU A 83 -4.21 -3.52 -6.58
CA LEU A 83 -4.97 -3.07 -7.74
C LEU A 83 -4.70 -1.65 -8.28
N LEU A 84 -3.83 -0.85 -7.68
CA LEU A 84 -3.59 0.54 -8.12
C LEU A 84 -2.15 0.85 -8.57
N LEU A 85 -1.30 -0.16 -8.80
CA LEU A 85 0.13 0.01 -9.18
C LEU A 85 0.89 0.98 -8.24
N LEU A 86 0.35 1.16 -7.04
CA LEU A 86 0.81 2.07 -6.00
C LEU A 86 1.51 1.22 -4.94
N PHE A 87 2.65 1.73 -4.49
CA PHE A 87 3.46 1.15 -3.45
C PHE A 87 3.68 2.22 -2.39
N VAL A 88 3.63 1.82 -1.13
CA VAL A 88 3.90 2.66 0.03
C VAL A 88 5.22 2.22 0.61
N SER A 89 6.13 3.16 0.85
CA SER A 89 7.35 2.86 1.60
C SER A 89 7.76 4.01 2.50
N PHE A 90 8.46 3.68 3.59
CA PHE A 90 8.91 4.63 4.60
C PHE A 90 10.29 5.20 4.27
N HIS A 91 10.42 6.52 4.36
CA HIS A 91 11.67 7.23 4.17
C HIS A 91 12.24 7.70 5.51
N LEU A 92 13.41 7.16 5.89
CA LEU A 92 13.94 7.28 7.25
C LEU A 92 14.31 8.72 7.64
N VAL A 93 14.97 9.47 6.75
CA VAL A 93 15.54 10.79 7.08
C VAL A 93 14.48 11.88 7.20
N ALA A 94 13.46 11.84 6.35
CA ALA A 94 12.37 12.81 6.43
C ALA A 94 11.30 12.42 7.45
N HIS A 95 11.32 11.18 7.96
CA HIS A 95 10.23 10.60 8.75
C HIS A 95 8.88 10.72 8.04
N LEU A 96 8.88 10.48 6.73
CA LEU A 96 7.69 10.59 5.88
C LEU A 96 7.46 9.30 5.12
N LEU A 97 6.19 9.00 4.89
CA LEU A 97 5.79 8.01 3.90
C LEU A 97 5.93 8.59 2.51
N ARG A 98 6.36 7.76 1.57
CA ARG A 98 6.33 8.07 0.14
C ARG A 98 5.52 7.02 -0.60
N PHE A 99 4.69 7.50 -1.52
CA PHE A 99 4.06 6.65 -2.51
C PHE A 99 4.99 6.55 -3.72
N ILE A 100 5.11 5.34 -4.25
CA ILE A 100 5.89 5.01 -5.43
C ILE A 100 4.93 4.33 -6.40
N CYS A 101 4.95 4.69 -7.68
CA CYS A 101 4.15 4.03 -8.71
C CYS A 101 5.07 3.36 -9.72
N ALA A 102 4.74 2.17 -10.23
CA ALA A 102 5.47 1.54 -11.33
C ALA A 102 4.61 0.56 -12.15
N SER A 103 4.95 0.31 -13.43
CA SER A 103 4.27 -0.68 -14.28
C SER A 103 5.18 -1.36 -15.31
N ALA A 104 4.85 -2.60 -15.68
CA ALA A 104 5.55 -3.51 -16.60
C ALA A 104 6.14 -2.91 -17.86
N SER A 105 5.53 -1.84 -18.38
CA SER A 105 5.88 -1.29 -19.69
C SER A 105 6.91 -0.18 -19.62
N LYS A 106 7.03 0.55 -18.51
CA LYS A 106 7.95 1.69 -18.34
C LYS A 106 8.19 2.03 -16.87
N LEU A 107 9.42 2.39 -16.58
CA LEU A 107 9.84 3.12 -15.38
C LEU A 107 9.37 4.57 -15.52
N LEU A 108 8.42 4.99 -14.69
CA LEU A 108 8.29 6.42 -14.38
C LEU A 108 8.84 6.63 -12.99
N HIS A 109 9.74 7.61 -12.87
CA HIS A 109 9.92 8.30 -11.61
C HIS A 109 8.59 9.01 -11.24
N CYS A 110 7.64 8.28 -10.64
CA CYS A 110 6.67 8.89 -9.73
C CYS A 110 7.34 9.39 -8.43
N SER A 111 8.68 9.44 -8.39
CA SER A 111 9.46 10.19 -7.39
C SER A 111 9.17 11.70 -7.47
N ALA A 112 8.68 12.19 -8.61
CA ALA A 112 8.15 13.54 -8.72
C ALA A 112 6.64 13.54 -8.40
N TYR A 113 6.25 14.23 -7.32
CA TYR A 113 4.87 14.65 -6.99
C TYR A 113 3.93 13.70 -6.22
N LEU A 114 4.43 12.73 -5.47
CA LEU A 114 3.61 12.05 -4.44
C LEU A 114 4.31 11.99 -3.08
N SER A 115 5.00 13.07 -2.71
CA SER A 115 5.07 13.47 -1.30
C SER A 115 3.71 14.04 -0.89
N LEU A 116 2.63 13.25 -0.99
CA LEU A 116 1.41 13.61 -0.31
C LEU A 116 1.63 13.23 1.15
N LEU A 117 2.22 14.20 1.82
CA LEU A 117 1.93 14.60 3.17
C LEU A 117 0.42 14.49 3.44
N VAL A 118 -0.10 13.27 3.60
CA VAL A 118 -1.55 13.07 3.78
C VAL A 118 -1.89 13.61 5.16
N GLN A 119 -2.43 14.82 5.18
CA GLN A 119 -3.15 15.31 6.35
C GLN A 119 -4.53 14.68 6.29
N PRO A 120 -4.94 13.93 7.33
CA PRO A 120 -6.28 13.38 7.32
C PRO A 120 -7.32 14.48 7.24
N THR A 121 -8.44 14.18 6.57
CA THR A 121 -9.52 15.14 6.39
C THR A 121 -9.96 15.76 7.72
N GLY A 122 -9.95 17.09 7.80
CA GLY A 122 -10.35 17.86 8.99
C GLY A 122 -9.21 18.25 9.95
N TRP A 123 -7.96 17.90 9.68
CA TRP A 123 -6.81 18.37 10.48
C TRP A 123 -6.33 19.75 10.03
N VAL A 124 -6.11 20.65 11.01
CA VAL A 124 -5.59 22.02 10.81
C VAL A 124 -4.35 22.18 11.67
N GLY A 125 -3.20 21.69 11.18
CA GLY A 125 -1.91 21.83 11.86
C GLY A 125 -0.79 21.81 10.84
N GLU A 126 0.08 22.83 10.86
CA GLU A 126 1.27 22.85 10.00
C GLU A 126 2.29 21.81 10.51
N GLY A 127 2.85 20.99 9.60
CA GLY A 127 3.95 20.07 9.90
C GLY A 127 3.59 18.72 10.53
N CYS A 128 2.31 18.38 10.66
CA CYS A 128 1.86 17.04 11.08
C CYS A 128 1.26 16.27 9.88
N TYR A 129 1.64 15.01 9.73
CA TYR A 129 1.21 14.14 8.64
C TYR A 129 0.83 12.77 9.17
N LEU A 130 0.05 12.00 8.41
CA LEU A 130 -0.22 10.63 8.78
C LEU A 130 1.07 9.80 8.68
N GLN A 131 1.46 9.18 9.78
CA GLN A 131 2.57 8.24 9.92
C GLN A 131 1.98 6.85 10.08
N ILE A 132 2.36 5.92 9.21
CA ILE A 132 1.75 4.58 9.13
C ILE A 132 2.67 3.56 9.78
N HIS A 133 2.11 2.77 10.69
CA HIS A 133 2.77 1.60 11.23
C HIS A 133 2.72 0.43 10.26
N ASN A 134 3.87 -0.17 10.04
CA ASN A 134 4.02 -1.38 9.25
C ASN A 134 4.98 -2.35 9.98
N LYS A 135 5.57 -3.31 9.27
CA LYS A 135 6.32 -4.45 9.82
C LYS A 135 7.44 -4.03 10.79
N TYR A 136 8.14 -2.93 10.53
CA TYR A 136 9.18 -2.43 11.43
C TYR A 136 8.61 -1.99 12.78
N SER A 137 7.49 -1.26 12.76
CA SER A 137 6.82 -0.83 14.00
C SER A 137 6.33 -2.02 14.82
N ILE A 138 5.74 -3.01 14.17
CA ILE A 138 5.28 -4.24 14.83
C ILE A 138 6.46 -5.01 15.44
N HIS A 139 7.57 -5.11 14.71
CA HIS A 139 8.81 -5.71 15.23
C HIS A 139 9.36 -4.95 16.46
N ARG A 140 9.07 -3.65 16.59
CA ARG A 140 9.41 -2.82 17.77
C ARG A 140 8.35 -2.88 18.88
N ASN A 141 7.44 -3.87 18.85
CA ASN A 141 6.36 -4.09 19.81
C ASN A 141 5.29 -2.97 19.84
N ILE A 142 5.11 -2.24 18.74
CA ILE A 142 3.92 -1.38 18.60
C ILE A 142 2.70 -2.26 18.38
N ASN A 143 1.63 -1.99 19.13
CA ASN A 143 0.37 -2.72 19.05
C ASN A 143 -0.40 -2.33 17.79
N ALA A 144 0.00 -2.90 16.65
CA ALA A 144 -0.54 -2.59 15.33
C ALA A 144 -0.66 -3.84 14.46
N ARG A 145 -1.44 -3.72 13.39
CA ARG A 145 -1.47 -4.68 12.28
C ARG A 145 -0.88 -4.05 11.03
N LEU A 146 -0.44 -4.92 10.12
CA LEU A 146 0.08 -4.50 8.82
C LEU A 146 -1.01 -3.71 8.05
N PRO A 147 -0.63 -2.78 7.16
CA PRO A 147 -1.52 -2.25 6.16
C PRO A 147 -2.28 -3.36 5.44
N HIS A 148 -3.56 -3.15 5.15
CA HIS A 148 -4.42 -4.15 4.53
C HIS A 148 -5.21 -3.55 3.37
N SER A 149 -5.16 -4.23 2.23
CA SER A 149 -5.87 -3.93 0.99
C SER A 149 -6.05 -5.25 0.24
N THR A 150 -7.12 -5.39 -0.54
CA THR A 150 -7.40 -6.62 -1.31
C THR A 150 -7.60 -6.28 -2.78
N LYS A 151 -7.38 -7.26 -3.67
CA LYS A 151 -7.67 -7.10 -5.10
C LYS A 151 -9.18 -7.06 -5.41
N SER A 152 -10.02 -7.46 -4.47
CA SER A 152 -11.48 -7.39 -4.66
C SER A 152 -12.05 -6.02 -4.26
N ALA A 153 -11.39 -5.29 -3.35
CA ALA A 153 -11.84 -4.00 -2.83
C ALA A 153 -10.99 -2.84 -3.35
N VAL A 154 -11.37 -2.29 -4.50
CA VAL A 154 -10.58 -1.25 -5.17
C VAL A 154 -10.53 0.05 -4.36
N GLY A 155 -9.33 0.59 -4.17
CA GLY A 155 -9.10 1.86 -3.48
C GLY A 155 -9.15 1.77 -1.95
N VAL A 156 -9.57 0.64 -1.39
CA VAL A 156 -9.71 0.44 0.06
C VAL A 156 -8.36 0.07 0.67
N VAL A 157 -7.85 0.92 1.56
CA VAL A 157 -6.60 0.69 2.31
C VAL A 157 -6.80 1.02 3.79
N LEU A 158 -6.67 0.02 4.65
CA LEU A 158 -6.72 0.17 6.10
C LEU A 158 -5.31 0.14 6.69
N VAL A 159 -5.02 1.08 7.57
CA VAL A 159 -3.69 1.24 8.18
C VAL A 159 -3.80 1.66 9.64
N HIS A 160 -2.85 1.25 10.46
CA HIS A 160 -2.62 1.85 11.76
C HIS A 160 -1.70 3.06 11.61
N GLY A 161 -1.96 4.16 12.33
CA GLY A 161 -1.08 5.31 12.28
C GLY A 161 -1.35 6.40 13.32
N HIS A 162 -0.57 7.48 13.22
CA HIS A 162 -0.71 8.71 14.00
C HIS A 162 -0.61 9.92 13.08
N VAL A 163 -1.32 11.01 13.41
CA VAL A 163 -1.04 12.31 12.82
C VAL A 163 0.04 13.00 13.64
N ALA A 164 1.27 12.96 13.15
CA ALA A 164 2.44 13.47 13.84
C ALA A 164 3.55 13.84 12.85
N SER A 165 4.56 14.56 13.33
CA SER A 165 5.77 14.82 12.54
C SER A 165 6.62 13.56 12.34
N ASN A 166 6.53 12.58 13.24
CA ASN A 166 7.32 11.35 13.24
C ASN A 166 6.47 10.16 13.74
N LEU A 167 6.91 8.92 13.43
CA LEU A 167 6.32 7.70 14.01
C LEU A 167 6.34 7.77 15.54
N GLN A 168 5.20 7.46 16.16
CA GLN A 168 5.04 7.46 17.61
C GLN A 168 5.16 6.03 18.17
N THR A 169 5.39 5.92 19.48
CA THR A 169 5.45 4.63 20.17
C THR A 169 4.18 4.31 20.97
N THR A 170 3.22 5.22 20.99
CA THR A 170 1.92 5.05 21.64
C THR A 170 1.00 4.19 20.77
N ASP A 171 -0.09 3.71 21.36
CA ASP A 171 -1.10 2.96 20.61
C ASP A 171 -1.64 3.79 19.43
N PRO A 172 -1.69 3.22 18.22
CA PRO A 172 -2.19 3.90 17.03
C PRO A 172 -3.70 3.80 16.86
N ASP A 173 -4.25 4.74 16.11
CA ASP A 173 -5.61 4.70 15.60
C ASP A 173 -5.66 3.99 14.23
N VAL A 174 -6.85 3.61 13.78
CA VAL A 174 -7.05 3.06 12.43
C VAL A 174 -7.52 4.14 11.48
N TYR A 175 -6.83 4.23 10.34
CA TYR A 175 -7.17 5.09 9.23
C TYR A 175 -7.56 4.27 8.01
N LEU A 176 -8.50 4.81 7.23
CA LEU A 176 -8.99 4.22 6.00
C LEU A 176 -8.82 5.21 4.85
N SER A 177 -8.31 4.70 3.73
CA SER A 177 -8.42 5.33 2.42
C SER A 177 -9.40 4.54 1.56
N THR A 178 -10.17 5.25 0.73
CA THR A 178 -11.09 4.66 -0.25
C THR A 178 -10.73 5.04 -1.69
N ASP A 179 -9.60 5.73 -1.86
CA ASP A 179 -9.07 6.20 -3.14
C ASP A 179 -7.67 5.68 -3.47
N GLY A 180 -7.16 4.70 -2.72
CA GLY A 180 -5.86 4.06 -2.98
C GLY A 180 -4.69 4.63 -2.20
N GLY A 181 -4.95 5.43 -1.18
CA GLY A 181 -3.95 6.02 -0.29
C GLY A 181 -3.70 7.51 -0.53
N TYR A 182 -4.44 8.15 -1.44
CA TYR A 182 -4.33 9.59 -1.63
C TYR A 182 -4.90 10.35 -0.44
N ASN A 183 -6.06 9.94 0.05
CA ASN A 183 -6.68 10.54 1.22
C ASN A 183 -6.96 9.47 2.28
N PHE A 184 -6.69 9.81 3.53
CA PHE A 184 -7.00 8.99 4.69
C PHE A 184 -7.93 9.71 5.65
N ARG A 185 -8.84 8.97 6.28
CA ARG A 185 -9.65 9.43 7.40
C ARG A 185 -9.49 8.48 8.58
N LYS A 186 -9.50 9.02 9.80
CA LYS A 186 -9.57 8.19 11.01
C LYS A 186 -10.95 7.52 11.07
N VAL A 187 -10.99 6.20 11.24
CA VAL A 187 -12.24 5.42 11.27
C VAL A 187 -12.48 4.71 12.59
N LEU A 188 -11.42 4.40 13.35
CA LEU A 188 -11.53 3.78 14.67
C LEU A 188 -10.51 4.38 15.63
N ASP A 189 -10.93 4.62 16.87
CA ASP A 189 -10.07 5.01 17.99
C ASP A 189 -9.34 3.80 18.56
N GLY A 190 -8.01 3.86 18.64
CA GLY A 190 -7.17 2.80 19.15
C GLY A 190 -6.96 1.61 18.19
N PRO A 191 -6.11 0.65 18.58
CA PRO A 191 -5.66 -0.41 17.68
C PRO A 191 -6.74 -1.48 17.51
N HIS A 192 -6.92 -1.96 16.28
CA HIS A 192 -7.91 -2.98 15.94
C HIS A 192 -7.33 -4.00 14.95
N VAL A 193 -7.74 -5.26 15.04
CA VAL A 193 -7.61 -6.17 13.89
C VAL A 193 -8.76 -5.87 12.94
N TYR A 194 -8.45 -5.63 11.68
CA TYR A 194 -9.43 -5.33 10.65
C TYR A 194 -9.30 -6.28 9.47
N GLU A 195 -10.42 -6.53 8.80
CA GLU A 195 -10.53 -7.35 7.59
C GLU A 195 -11.51 -6.72 6.61
N ILE A 196 -11.24 -6.91 5.31
CA ILE A 196 -12.10 -6.47 4.21
C ILE A 196 -12.87 -7.68 3.65
N ALA A 197 -14.18 -7.55 3.52
CA ALA A 197 -15.09 -8.56 2.98
C ALA A 197 -15.99 -8.01 1.89
N ASP A 198 -16.67 -8.93 1.21
CA ASP A 198 -17.63 -8.66 0.15
C ASP A 198 -17.11 -7.64 -0.87
N SER A 199 -15.84 -7.79 -1.28
CA SER A 199 -15.17 -6.92 -2.24
C SER A 199 -15.17 -5.43 -1.81
N GLY A 200 -15.07 -5.16 -0.51
CA GLY A 200 -15.07 -3.80 0.04
C GLY A 200 -16.44 -3.32 0.53
N GLY A 201 -17.51 -4.07 0.26
CA GLY A 201 -18.86 -3.76 0.75
C GLY A 201 -19.04 -3.95 2.26
N LEU A 202 -18.11 -4.64 2.92
CA LEU A 202 -18.13 -4.87 4.35
C LEU A 202 -16.71 -4.76 4.95
N LEU A 203 -16.57 -3.89 5.95
CA LEU A 203 -15.38 -3.79 6.79
C LEU A 203 -15.72 -4.34 8.17
N VAL A 204 -14.83 -5.16 8.72
CA VAL A 204 -14.99 -5.73 10.07
C VAL A 204 -13.75 -5.43 10.89
N ALA A 205 -13.94 -5.07 12.15
CA ALA A 205 -12.86 -4.77 13.08
C ALA A 205 -13.14 -5.32 14.48
N VAL A 206 -12.10 -5.81 15.16
CA VAL A 206 -12.13 -6.23 16.57
C VAL A 206 -11.04 -5.47 17.31
N PRO A 207 -11.33 -4.84 18.46
CA PRO A 207 -10.31 -4.16 19.27
C PRO A 207 -9.11 -5.07 19.53
N LEU A 208 -7.90 -4.55 19.35
CA LEU A 208 -6.65 -5.28 19.57
C LEU A 208 -6.28 -5.24 21.06
N GLU A 209 -7.15 -5.86 21.85
CA GLU A 209 -7.05 -6.00 23.29
C GLU A 209 -6.93 -7.47 23.68
N ASP A 210 -6.63 -7.73 24.95
CA ASP A 210 -6.48 -9.09 25.46
C ASP A 210 -7.79 -9.89 25.47
N TYR A 211 -8.90 -9.24 25.83
CA TYR A 211 -10.22 -9.87 26.02
C TYR A 211 -11.36 -9.05 25.38
N PRO A 212 -11.33 -8.81 24.06
CA PRO A 212 -12.41 -8.11 23.37
C PRO A 212 -13.68 -8.98 23.41
N ASN A 213 -14.82 -8.33 23.60
CA ASN A 213 -16.14 -8.96 23.56
C ASN A 213 -17.04 -8.39 22.46
N GLN A 214 -16.55 -7.39 21.72
CA GLN A 214 -17.28 -6.66 20.69
C GLN A 214 -16.57 -6.76 19.34
N VAL A 215 -17.37 -6.90 18.29
CA VAL A 215 -16.96 -6.73 16.90
C VAL A 215 -17.64 -5.50 16.35
N LYS A 216 -16.89 -4.70 15.60
CA LYS A 216 -17.37 -3.52 14.89
C LYS A 216 -17.47 -3.86 13.41
N PHE A 217 -18.50 -3.37 12.73
CA PHE A 217 -18.62 -3.54 11.29
C PHE A 217 -19.18 -2.29 10.62
N SER A 218 -18.82 -2.10 9.37
CA SER A 218 -19.27 -0.98 8.53
C SER A 218 -19.52 -1.46 7.11
N THR A 219 -20.52 -0.86 6.48
CA THR A 219 -20.97 -1.17 5.11
C THR A 219 -21.09 0.08 4.23
N ASP A 220 -20.61 1.22 4.75
CA ASP A 220 -20.60 2.53 4.09
C ASP A 220 -19.16 3.04 3.98
N GLU A 221 -18.25 2.15 3.58
CA GLU A 221 -16.81 2.39 3.53
C GLU A 221 -16.26 2.93 4.87
N GLY A 222 -16.71 2.49 6.04
CA GLY A 222 -16.15 2.94 7.31
C GLY A 222 -16.59 4.34 7.77
N HIS A 223 -17.62 4.93 7.17
CA HIS A 223 -18.22 6.19 7.66
C HIS A 223 -19.00 5.98 8.97
N CYS A 224 -19.79 4.92 9.05
CA CYS A 224 -20.52 4.53 10.25
C CYS A 224 -20.09 3.12 10.69
N TRP A 225 -19.87 2.96 12.00
CA TRP A 225 -19.52 1.68 12.60
C TRP A 225 -20.61 1.22 13.55
N HIS A 226 -21.11 0.01 13.32
CA HIS A 226 -22.03 -0.68 14.19
C HIS A 226 -21.28 -1.63 15.12
N VAL A 227 -21.74 -1.77 16.35
CA VAL A 227 -21.09 -2.60 17.37
C VAL A 227 -21.99 -3.78 17.71
N TYR A 228 -21.43 -4.99 17.69
CA TYR A 228 -22.11 -6.21 18.10
C TYR A 228 -21.29 -6.93 19.17
N GLN A 229 -21.93 -7.30 20.28
CA GLN A 229 -21.30 -8.10 21.32
C GLN A 229 -21.38 -9.58 20.94
N PHE A 230 -20.24 -10.16 20.52
CA PHE A 230 -20.20 -11.54 20.03
C PHE A 230 -20.06 -12.58 21.14
N THR A 231 -19.68 -12.17 22.35
CA THR A 231 -19.58 -13.07 23.51
C THR A 231 -19.83 -12.32 24.83
N SER A 232 -20.38 -13.04 25.82
CA SER A 232 -20.41 -12.59 27.22
C SER A 232 -19.19 -13.07 28.00
N ASP A 233 -18.51 -14.11 27.51
CA ASP A 233 -17.47 -14.80 28.26
C ASP A 233 -16.08 -14.24 27.88
N PRO A 234 -15.18 -14.01 28.85
CA PRO A 234 -13.86 -13.47 28.57
C PRO A 234 -13.00 -14.52 27.83
N ILE A 235 -12.84 -14.31 26.52
CA ILE A 235 -11.95 -15.09 25.67
C ILE A 235 -10.65 -14.30 25.44
N LYS A 236 -9.49 -14.96 25.61
CA LYS A 236 -8.23 -14.38 25.18
C LYS A 236 -8.22 -14.38 23.66
N PHE A 237 -8.21 -13.21 23.05
CA PHE A 237 -8.26 -13.07 21.60
C PHE A 237 -6.92 -13.46 20.96
N THR A 238 -6.99 -14.15 19.82
CA THR A 238 -5.81 -14.63 19.09
C THR A 238 -5.82 -14.20 17.63
N GLY A 239 -7.00 -14.10 17.01
CA GLY A 239 -7.09 -13.65 15.62
C GLY A 239 -8.52 -13.47 15.14
N LEU A 240 -8.65 -12.60 14.14
CA LEU A 240 -9.81 -12.47 13.28
C LEU A 240 -9.39 -13.02 11.92
N LEU A 241 -10.16 -13.95 11.37
CA LEU A 241 -9.86 -14.60 10.09
C LEU A 241 -11.10 -14.62 9.19
N THR A 242 -10.89 -14.36 7.92
CA THR A 242 -11.87 -14.52 6.85
C THR A 242 -11.28 -15.40 5.73
N GLU A 243 -12.12 -15.82 4.81
CA GLU A 243 -11.66 -16.53 3.61
C GLU A 243 -10.73 -15.62 2.79
N PRO A 244 -9.56 -16.13 2.34
CA PRO A 244 -8.67 -15.36 1.49
C PRO A 244 -9.36 -14.85 0.21
N GLY A 245 -9.04 -13.62 -0.18
CA GLY A 245 -9.58 -12.98 -1.38
C GLY A 245 -10.64 -11.91 -1.09
N GLY A 246 -11.16 -11.82 0.14
CA GLY A 246 -12.05 -10.73 0.55
C GLY A 246 -13.45 -10.77 -0.08
N HIS A 247 -13.89 -11.92 -0.57
CA HIS A 247 -15.23 -12.12 -1.15
C HIS A 247 -16.25 -12.64 -0.12
N SER A 248 -15.79 -13.39 0.89
CA SER A 248 -16.67 -13.98 1.90
C SER A 248 -17.24 -12.92 2.85
N MET A 249 -18.47 -13.14 3.30
CA MET A 249 -19.13 -12.37 4.35
C MET A 249 -19.09 -13.07 5.72
N THR A 250 -18.35 -14.17 5.82
CA THR A 250 -18.24 -14.98 7.05
C THR A 250 -16.87 -14.77 7.69
N PHE A 251 -16.89 -14.42 8.98
CA PHE A 251 -15.69 -14.20 9.76
C PHE A 251 -15.62 -15.15 10.94
N SER A 252 -14.41 -15.51 11.34
CA SER A 252 -14.15 -16.32 12.50
C SER A 252 -13.27 -15.56 13.48
N ILE A 253 -13.76 -15.41 14.71
CA ILE A 253 -13.04 -14.80 15.83
C ILE A 253 -12.51 -15.95 16.69
N TRP A 254 -11.19 -16.05 16.77
CA TRP A 254 -10.47 -17.13 17.45
C TRP A 254 -9.96 -16.67 18.80
N GLY A 255 -10.14 -17.52 19.81
CA GLY A 255 -9.57 -17.32 21.12
C GLY A 255 -9.69 -18.54 22.01
N TYR A 256 -9.32 -18.39 23.27
CA TYR A 256 -9.50 -19.43 24.28
C TYR A 256 -9.98 -18.84 25.60
N HIS A 257 -10.80 -19.60 26.33
CA HIS A 257 -11.30 -19.16 27.62
C HIS A 257 -10.16 -19.02 28.64
N ARG A 258 -10.19 -17.95 29.43
CA ARG A 258 -9.14 -17.65 30.41
C ARG A 258 -8.92 -18.80 31.40
N ASP A 259 -10.00 -19.36 31.94
CA ASP A 259 -9.96 -20.30 33.05
C ASP A 259 -9.75 -21.74 32.60
N THR A 260 -10.48 -22.17 31.57
CA THR A 260 -10.44 -23.57 31.09
C THR A 260 -9.37 -23.82 30.04
N LYS A 261 -8.78 -22.75 29.46
CA LYS A 261 -7.89 -22.81 28.29
C LYS A 261 -8.51 -23.52 27.07
N LYS A 262 -9.83 -23.69 27.06
CA LYS A 262 -10.54 -24.31 25.95
C LYS A 262 -10.59 -23.32 24.78
N TRP A 263 -10.12 -23.75 23.62
CA TRP A 263 -10.24 -23.00 22.37
C TRP A 263 -11.71 -22.87 21.97
N THR A 264 -12.07 -21.68 21.50
CA THR A 264 -13.40 -21.37 20.99
C THR A 264 -13.29 -20.53 19.73
N VAL A 265 -14.24 -20.70 18.84
CA VAL A 265 -14.33 -19.96 17.58
C VAL A 265 -15.74 -19.42 17.48
N ASN A 266 -15.88 -18.09 17.41
CA ASN A 266 -17.15 -17.45 17.16
C ASN A 266 -17.22 -17.12 15.67
N VAL A 267 -18.15 -17.76 14.95
CA VAL A 267 -18.34 -17.56 13.51
C VAL A 267 -19.53 -16.64 13.28
N ILE A 268 -19.31 -15.55 12.56
CA ILE A 268 -20.32 -14.53 12.27
C ILE A 268 -20.53 -14.47 10.77
N ASP A 269 -21.75 -14.73 10.32
CA ASP A 269 -22.17 -14.67 8.92
C ASP A 269 -23.03 -13.43 8.66
N PHE A 270 -22.44 -12.40 8.04
CA PHE A 270 -23.12 -11.14 7.73
C PHE A 270 -24.12 -11.26 6.57
N SER A 271 -24.12 -12.36 5.82
CA SER A 271 -25.13 -12.60 4.76
C SER A 271 -26.55 -12.74 5.30
N LYS A 272 -26.67 -13.00 6.62
CA LYS A 272 -27.94 -13.03 7.35
C LYS A 272 -28.41 -11.66 7.82
N ILE A 273 -27.58 -10.64 7.71
CA ILE A 273 -27.89 -9.25 8.08
C ILE A 273 -28.16 -8.44 6.81
N ILE A 274 -27.30 -8.60 5.80
CA ILE A 274 -27.37 -7.90 4.52
C ILE A 274 -27.92 -8.85 3.46
N HIS A 275 -29.25 -8.91 3.35
CA HIS A 275 -29.91 -9.86 2.44
C HIS A 275 -29.92 -9.39 0.97
N ARG A 276 -30.07 -8.08 0.77
CA ARG A 276 -30.21 -7.44 -0.55
C ARG A 276 -28.90 -7.51 -1.32
N HIS A 277 -28.95 -8.01 -2.55
CA HIS A 277 -27.83 -7.92 -3.49
C HIS A 277 -27.78 -6.54 -4.13
N CYS A 278 -26.56 -6.09 -4.48
CA CYS A 278 -26.38 -4.82 -5.14
C CYS A 278 -26.93 -4.84 -6.56
N ASP A 279 -27.70 -3.82 -6.90
CA ASP A 279 -28.21 -3.57 -8.24
C ASP A 279 -27.15 -2.83 -9.07
N ALA A 280 -26.83 -3.35 -10.25
CA ALA A 280 -25.72 -2.86 -11.08
C ALA A 280 -25.86 -1.39 -11.52
N GLU A 281 -27.09 -0.89 -11.64
CA GLU A 281 -27.37 0.48 -12.12
C GLU A 281 -27.52 1.47 -10.96
N ASN A 282 -28.17 1.04 -9.87
CA ASN A 282 -28.53 1.94 -8.78
C ASN A 282 -27.47 1.97 -7.67
N ASP A 283 -26.79 0.87 -7.40
CA ASP A 283 -25.91 0.74 -6.22
C ASP A 283 -24.43 0.98 -6.50
N TYR A 284 -24.04 1.11 -7.78
CA TYR A 284 -22.65 1.37 -8.17
C TYR A 284 -22.47 2.76 -8.77
N GLU A 285 -21.28 3.31 -8.62
CA GLU A 285 -20.84 4.56 -9.25
C GLU A 285 -19.48 4.37 -9.96
N PRO A 286 -19.26 5.07 -11.08
CA PRO A 286 -17.96 5.07 -11.75
C PRO A 286 -16.94 5.83 -10.90
N TRP A 287 -15.74 5.28 -10.80
CA TRP A 287 -14.63 5.87 -10.07
C TRP A 287 -13.34 5.75 -10.90
N ILE A 288 -12.66 6.88 -11.08
CA ILE A 288 -11.39 6.97 -11.81
C ILE A 288 -10.32 7.34 -10.78
N PRO A 289 -9.31 6.48 -10.54
CA PRO A 289 -8.18 6.81 -9.68
C PRO A 289 -7.28 7.88 -10.31
N HIS A 290 -6.34 8.40 -9.53
CA HIS A 290 -5.25 9.25 -10.00
C HIS A 290 -5.66 10.57 -10.67
N LEU A 291 -6.93 10.99 -10.54
CA LEU A 291 -7.44 12.22 -11.18
C LEU A 291 -6.64 13.48 -10.82
N SER A 292 -6.08 13.53 -9.61
CA SER A 292 -5.30 14.65 -9.10
C SER A 292 -3.82 14.64 -9.50
N LEU A 293 -3.32 13.56 -10.12
CA LEU A 293 -1.88 13.42 -10.42
C LEU A 293 -1.42 14.26 -11.60
N SER A 294 -2.18 14.26 -12.70
CA SER A 294 -1.82 15.02 -13.89
C SER A 294 -2.55 16.35 -13.91
N LYS A 295 -1.78 17.44 -14.04
CA LYS A 295 -2.32 18.80 -14.24
C LYS A 295 -2.57 19.12 -15.71
N VAL A 296 -2.21 18.22 -16.62
CA VAL A 296 -2.39 18.40 -18.06
C VAL A 296 -3.84 18.08 -18.41
N GLU A 297 -4.54 19.03 -19.03
CA GLU A 297 -5.91 18.82 -19.51
C GLU A 297 -5.97 17.63 -20.47
N GLY A 298 -6.99 16.78 -20.29
CA GLY A 298 -7.15 15.54 -21.06
C GLY A 298 -6.31 14.34 -20.58
N ARG A 299 -5.40 14.51 -19.60
CA ARG A 299 -4.61 13.43 -18.99
C ARG A 299 -4.99 13.10 -17.55
N GLN A 300 -6.09 13.66 -17.05
CA GLN A 300 -6.58 13.37 -15.71
C GLN A 300 -6.90 11.87 -15.55
N GLY A 301 -6.33 11.25 -14.52
CA GLY A 301 -6.47 9.81 -14.27
C GLY A 301 -5.52 8.93 -15.09
N CYS A 302 -4.71 9.50 -15.98
CA CYS A 302 -3.65 8.75 -16.65
C CYS A 302 -2.49 8.49 -15.69
N LEU A 303 -2.21 7.21 -15.44
CA LEU A 303 -1.02 6.76 -14.75
C LEU A 303 -0.33 5.72 -15.64
N LEU A 304 0.94 5.96 -15.98
CA LEU A 304 1.77 5.03 -16.75
C LEU A 304 1.15 4.68 -18.13
N GLY A 305 0.70 5.71 -18.86
CA GLY A 305 0.12 5.57 -20.19
C GLY A 305 -1.28 4.95 -20.25
N ARG A 306 -1.91 4.64 -19.12
CA ARG A 306 -3.28 4.11 -19.07
C ARG A 306 -4.14 4.86 -18.07
N LYS A 307 -5.44 4.91 -18.36
CA LYS A 307 -6.48 5.42 -17.48
C LYS A 307 -7.44 4.29 -17.21
N GLU A 308 -7.68 4.02 -15.94
CA GLU A 308 -8.61 2.97 -15.51
C GLU A 308 -9.88 3.61 -14.96
N GLU A 309 -11.03 3.01 -15.23
CA GLU A 309 -12.32 3.36 -14.64
C GLU A 309 -12.90 2.10 -14.00
N PHE A 310 -13.29 2.21 -12.74
CA PHE A 310 -13.86 1.12 -11.94
C PHE A 310 -15.31 1.43 -11.59
N LYS A 311 -16.12 0.39 -11.41
CA LYS A 311 -17.39 0.53 -10.71
C LYS A 311 -17.24 0.17 -9.24
N LYS A 312 -17.50 1.12 -8.35
CA LYS A 312 -17.49 0.92 -6.90
C LYS A 312 -18.91 0.97 -6.36
N ILE A 313 -19.16 0.27 -5.25
CA ILE A 313 -20.43 0.44 -4.51
C ILE A 313 -20.47 1.88 -3.96
N LYS A 314 -21.61 2.54 -4.10
CA LYS A 314 -21.86 3.83 -3.46
C LYS A 314 -21.85 3.68 -1.94
N ALA A 315 -21.22 4.59 -1.22
CA ALA A 315 -21.19 4.55 0.25
C ALA A 315 -22.61 4.50 0.89
N GLY A 316 -23.63 5.07 0.23
CA GLY A 316 -25.02 5.02 0.70
C GLY A 316 -25.80 3.75 0.35
N SER A 317 -25.22 2.81 -0.41
CA SER A 317 -25.90 1.60 -0.88
C SER A 317 -25.67 0.42 0.06
N TRP A 318 -26.69 0.12 0.88
CA TRP A 318 -26.71 -1.03 1.78
C TRP A 318 -27.10 -2.31 1.04
N CYS A 319 -26.11 -2.97 0.44
CA CYS A 319 -26.28 -4.19 -0.32
C CYS A 319 -25.01 -5.04 -0.29
N ARG A 320 -25.10 -6.30 -0.72
CA ARG A 320 -23.93 -7.18 -0.92
C ARG A 320 -23.55 -7.32 -2.38
N ASN A 321 -22.25 -7.26 -2.67
CA ASN A 321 -21.66 -7.56 -3.98
C ASN A 321 -21.93 -9.02 -4.37
N GLY A 322 -21.71 -9.93 -3.42
CA GLY A 322 -21.84 -11.37 -3.61
C GLY A 322 -20.49 -12.04 -3.93
N TYR A 323 -20.43 -13.34 -3.63
CA TYR A 323 -19.19 -14.10 -3.65
C TYR A 323 -18.49 -14.15 -5.02
N SER A 324 -19.27 -14.20 -6.10
CA SER A 324 -18.76 -14.24 -7.48
C SER A 324 -18.56 -12.85 -8.10
N HIS A 325 -18.59 -11.77 -7.30
CA HIS A 325 -18.37 -10.43 -7.80
C HIS A 325 -16.96 -10.30 -8.39
N VAL A 326 -16.90 -9.78 -9.62
CA VAL A 326 -15.66 -9.43 -10.31
C VAL A 326 -15.68 -7.92 -10.51
N VAL A 327 -14.58 -7.27 -10.15
CA VAL A 327 -14.39 -5.84 -10.32
C VAL A 327 -14.59 -5.47 -11.80
N ASP A 328 -15.59 -4.65 -12.10
CA ASP A 328 -15.81 -4.08 -13.43
C ASP A 328 -14.79 -2.96 -13.64
N ARG A 329 -13.86 -3.19 -14.57
CA ARG A 329 -12.76 -2.28 -14.91
C ARG A 329 -12.75 -2.04 -16.42
N ARG A 330 -12.69 -0.77 -16.80
CA ARG A 330 -12.43 -0.33 -18.16
C ARG A 330 -11.07 0.35 -18.21
N GLU A 331 -10.30 0.03 -19.23
CA GLU A 331 -8.98 0.63 -19.45
C GLU A 331 -9.00 1.41 -20.76
N GLU A 332 -8.51 2.65 -20.71
CA GLU A 332 -8.30 3.52 -21.85
C GLU A 332 -6.80 3.84 -21.97
N LYS A 333 -6.26 3.79 -23.19
CA LYS A 333 -4.86 4.15 -23.44
C LYS A 333 -4.74 5.65 -23.55
N CYS A 334 -3.86 6.23 -22.75
CA CYS A 334 -3.52 7.63 -22.83
C CYS A 334 -2.55 7.88 -24.00
N THR A 335 -2.59 9.06 -24.60
CA THR A 335 -1.53 9.51 -25.52
C THR A 335 -0.19 9.57 -24.76
N CYS A 336 0.95 9.47 -25.43
CA CYS A 336 2.23 9.62 -24.73
C CYS A 336 2.59 11.10 -24.54
N SER A 337 3.11 11.47 -23.38
CA SER A 337 3.77 12.75 -23.11
C SER A 337 5.25 12.54 -22.76
N GLU A 338 6.02 13.62 -22.61
CA GLU A 338 7.41 13.58 -22.15
C GLU A 338 7.54 12.90 -20.77
N GLU A 339 6.54 13.06 -19.91
CA GLU A 339 6.47 12.39 -18.60
C GLU A 339 6.43 10.86 -18.72
N ASP A 340 6.01 10.31 -19.87
CA ASP A 340 5.98 8.86 -20.13
C ASP A 340 7.34 8.31 -20.60
N TYR A 341 8.43 9.10 -20.56
CA TYR A 341 9.77 8.66 -20.94
C TYR A 341 10.75 8.82 -19.78
N GLU A 342 11.75 7.95 -19.74
CA GLU A 342 12.88 8.04 -18.83
C GLU A 342 14.17 8.29 -19.61
N CYS A 343 15.20 8.78 -18.91
CA CYS A 343 16.52 8.92 -19.50
C CYS A 343 17.17 7.56 -19.69
N ASP A 344 17.67 7.31 -20.89
CA ASP A 344 18.40 6.09 -21.22
C ASP A 344 19.72 6.01 -20.45
N TYR A 345 20.37 4.85 -20.48
CA TYR A 345 21.65 4.61 -19.83
C TYR A 345 22.68 5.70 -20.21
N GLY A 346 23.31 6.26 -19.18
CA GLY A 346 24.28 7.35 -19.35
C GLY A 346 23.66 8.73 -19.50
N PHE A 347 22.34 8.90 -19.31
CA PHE A 347 21.68 10.20 -19.26
C PHE A 347 21.03 10.46 -17.90
N VAL A 348 21.00 11.72 -17.48
CA VAL A 348 20.31 12.18 -16.27
C VAL A 348 19.30 13.27 -16.61
N LEU A 349 18.17 13.27 -15.92
CA LEU A 349 17.16 14.31 -16.08
C LEU A 349 17.65 15.59 -15.40
N LEU A 350 17.88 16.63 -16.20
CA LEU A 350 18.26 17.97 -15.76
C LEU A 350 17.43 18.99 -16.55
N LEU A 351 16.66 19.83 -15.84
CA LEU A 351 15.82 20.87 -16.46
C LEU A 351 14.89 20.31 -17.56
N ASP A 352 14.19 19.21 -17.25
CA ASP A 352 13.26 18.52 -18.16
C ASP A 352 13.90 17.95 -19.45
N CYS A 353 15.23 17.88 -19.51
CA CYS A 353 15.97 17.23 -20.59
C CYS A 353 16.84 16.08 -20.06
N CYS A 354 16.93 14.99 -20.83
CA CYS A 354 17.92 13.96 -20.58
C CYS A 354 19.29 14.40 -21.12
N LEU A 355 20.24 14.64 -20.21
CA LEU A 355 21.61 15.07 -20.54
C LEU A 355 22.61 13.94 -20.31
N LEU A 356 23.54 13.76 -21.24
CA LEU A 356 24.59 12.75 -21.14
C LEU A 356 25.47 13.05 -19.91
N LEU A 357 25.70 12.03 -19.08
CA LEU A 357 26.72 11.97 -18.05
C LEU A 357 28.11 11.99 -18.71
N ASN A 358 28.54 13.12 -19.28
CA ASN A 358 29.94 13.41 -19.62
C ASN A 358 30.20 14.84 -20.17
N LEU A 359 29.76 15.88 -19.45
CA LEU A 359 30.22 17.26 -19.73
C LEU A 359 30.56 18.13 -18.49
N CYS A 360 30.54 17.60 -17.25
CA CYS A 360 30.99 18.35 -16.07
C CYS A 360 32.41 18.03 -15.56
N SER A 361 33.07 16.99 -16.10
CA SER A 361 34.39 16.55 -15.60
C SER A 361 35.58 17.26 -16.24
N PHE A 362 35.38 18.21 -17.15
CA PHE A 362 36.46 18.87 -17.92
C PHE A 362 36.73 20.34 -17.56
N LEU A 363 36.13 20.86 -16.48
CA LEU A 363 36.35 22.26 -16.04
C LEU A 363 37.14 22.41 -14.73
N HIS A 364 37.70 21.33 -14.18
CA HIS A 364 38.52 21.39 -12.97
C HIS A 364 40.02 21.04 -13.15
N GLU A 365 40.51 21.00 -14.39
CA GLU A 365 41.94 20.84 -14.72
C GLU A 365 42.49 21.91 -15.69
N ILE A 366 41.97 23.15 -15.60
CA ILE A 366 42.71 24.32 -16.09
C ILE A 366 42.56 25.46 -15.08
N GLN A 367 43.41 25.45 -14.05
CA GLN A 367 43.97 26.68 -13.51
C GLN A 367 45.35 26.45 -12.91
#